data_AF-A0A2E6UPU3-F1
#
_entry.id   AF-A0A2E6UPU3-F1
#
_cell.length_a   1.000
_cell.length_b   1.000
_cell.length_c   1.000
_cell.angle_alpha   90.00
_cell.angle_beta   90.00
_cell.angle_gamma   90.00
#
_symmetry.space_group_name_H-M   'P 1'
#
loop_
_entity.id
_entity.type
_entity.pdbx_description
1 polymer ?
#
loop_
_entity_poly.entity_id
_entity_poly.type
_entity_poly.pdbx_seq_one_letter_code
_entity_poly.pdbx_strand_id
1 'polypeptide(L)'
;MVVKLWSSMILFICGVIFSAIAHATFPSVPNELYEALGLDKSSTTPKELHEAVTKRYRDPAQGAGPGSHAQYWEPIPMSMYFDPMSFYETPSSPDEIAKREDCVECHTDTTPVWVAAWKKSTHANLNKIRELKPEDPRFYKKAKLEEVENNLRSMGKLGAEENLKEVSCIDCHVAINTQEEASHKDDMRMPTGEICGTCHLREFAERESERDTLIWPEGIGWPDGRPSHALDYKANVEVSVYAGMPQREIAEGCTMCHVNQNTCDHCHTRHEFSAAESRKPEACATCHSGVDHNNWEAYSMSKHGKIVAMMGNSWNWEAPLKDMYSKGGQTAPACAGCHFEFDGKYTHNITRKIRWANYPVVPGIASNITSEWAEDR
;
A
#
# COMPACT_ATOMS: atom_id res chain seq x y z
N MET A 1 43.56 -53.58 47.38
CA MET A 1 42.09 -53.43 47.44
C MET A 1 41.80 -51.99 47.81
N VAL A 2 41.51 -51.13 46.83
CA VAL A 2 41.11 -49.73 47.06
C VAL A 2 39.89 -49.49 46.18
N VAL A 3 38.75 -49.29 46.83
CA VAL A 3 37.43 -49.07 46.21
C VAL A 3 37.28 -47.56 45.97
N LYS A 4 36.99 -47.16 44.73
CA LYS A 4 36.64 -45.79 44.35
C LYS A 4 35.11 -45.65 44.38
N LEU A 5 34.62 -44.73 45.22
CA LEU A 5 33.25 -44.22 45.19
C LEU A 5 33.07 -43.25 44.02
N TRP A 6 31.99 -43.42 43.25
CA TRP A 6 31.50 -42.45 42.28
C TRP A 6 30.43 -41.58 42.95
N SER A 7 30.61 -40.26 42.91
CA SER A 7 29.59 -39.28 43.26
C SER A 7 29.01 -38.68 41.97
N SER A 8 27.72 -38.92 41.73
CA SER A 8 26.94 -38.32 40.65
C SER A 8 26.61 -36.86 40.98
N MET A 9 26.93 -35.94 40.08
CA MET A 9 26.52 -34.54 40.15
C MET A 9 25.47 -34.28 39.07
N ILE A 10 24.22 -34.07 39.49
CA ILE A 10 23.10 -33.67 38.62
C ILE A 10 23.18 -32.15 38.47
N LEU A 11 23.47 -31.67 37.26
CA LEU A 11 23.35 -30.25 36.90
C LEU A 11 21.90 -29.98 36.45
N PHE A 12 21.18 -29.20 37.25
CA PHE A 12 19.92 -28.56 36.86
C PHE A 12 20.27 -27.34 35.99
N ILE A 13 19.98 -27.41 34.69
CA ILE A 13 20.06 -26.25 33.78
C ILE A 13 18.67 -25.60 33.76
N CYS A 14 18.55 -24.42 34.35
CA CYS A 14 17.38 -23.55 34.20
C CYS A 14 17.29 -23.09 32.74
N GLY A 15 16.27 -23.54 32.02
CA GLY A 15 15.93 -23.04 30.70
C GLY A 15 15.33 -21.64 30.80
N VAL A 16 16.10 -20.62 30.41
CA VAL A 16 15.56 -19.30 30.08
C VAL A 16 14.91 -19.44 28.72
N ILE A 17 13.58 -19.43 28.67
CA ILE A 17 12.80 -19.31 27.45
C ILE A 17 13.04 -17.89 26.93
N PHE A 18 14.01 -17.71 26.03
CA PHE A 18 14.04 -16.55 25.16
C PHE A 18 12.85 -16.70 24.22
N SER A 19 11.75 -16.03 24.52
CA SER A 19 10.79 -15.62 23.51
C SER A 19 11.56 -14.75 22.52
N ALA A 20 12.03 -15.36 21.43
CA ALA A 20 12.62 -14.63 20.32
C ALA A 20 11.52 -13.72 19.76
N ILE A 21 11.48 -12.47 20.22
CA ILE A 21 10.71 -11.41 19.57
C ILE A 21 11.30 -11.35 18.16
N ALA A 22 10.54 -11.85 17.18
CA ALA A 22 10.95 -11.83 15.79
C ALA A 22 10.99 -10.37 15.34
N HIS A 23 12.19 -9.79 15.31
CA HIS A 23 12.43 -8.49 14.74
C HIS A 23 12.29 -8.63 13.22
N ALA A 24 11.13 -8.28 12.67
CA ALA A 24 11.00 -8.20 11.22
C ALA A 24 11.66 -6.90 10.76
N THR A 25 12.81 -7.03 10.12
CA THR A 25 13.36 -5.90 9.36
C THR A 25 12.62 -5.81 8.03
N PHE A 26 12.35 -4.61 7.54
CA PHE A 26 11.83 -4.37 6.19
C PHE A 26 12.95 -3.76 5.34
N PRO A 27 13.82 -4.58 4.70
CA PRO A 27 15.01 -4.08 4.02
C PRO A 27 14.72 -3.10 2.87
N SER A 28 13.53 -3.21 2.26
CA SER A 28 13.10 -2.35 1.16
C SER A 28 12.64 -0.95 1.61
N VAL A 29 12.31 -0.79 2.89
CA VAL A 29 11.93 0.51 3.46
C VAL A 29 13.21 1.33 3.68
N PRO A 30 13.32 2.55 3.11
CA PRO A 30 14.49 3.42 3.27
C PRO A 30 14.77 3.79 4.74
N ASN A 31 16.02 4.12 5.07
CA ASN A 31 16.41 4.46 6.45
C ASN A 31 15.83 5.82 6.89
N GLU A 32 15.64 6.71 5.92
CA GLU A 32 15.09 8.06 6.05
C GLU A 32 13.72 8.04 6.72
N LEU A 33 12.87 7.02 6.43
CA LEU A 33 11.60 6.84 7.13
C LEU A 33 11.80 6.55 8.62
N TYR A 34 12.71 5.64 8.96
CA TYR A 34 12.96 5.28 10.37
C TYR A 34 13.54 6.46 11.13
N GLU A 35 14.47 7.20 10.53
CA GLU A 35 15.05 8.42 11.09
C GLU A 35 13.97 9.48 11.34
N ALA A 36 13.08 9.73 10.37
CA ALA A 36 11.97 10.67 10.50
C ALA A 36 10.95 10.27 11.57
N LEU A 37 10.81 8.97 11.87
CA LEU A 37 9.94 8.44 12.91
C LEU A 37 10.63 8.29 14.28
N GLY A 38 11.93 8.57 14.36
CA GLY A 38 12.72 8.38 15.59
C GLY A 38 12.86 6.90 15.99
N LEU A 39 12.93 5.99 15.01
CA LEU A 39 12.99 4.55 15.19
C LEU A 39 14.36 3.99 14.77
N ASP A 40 14.80 2.91 15.42
CA ASP A 40 15.96 2.13 14.99
C ASP A 40 15.52 0.92 14.16
N LYS A 41 15.84 0.94 12.87
CA LYS A 41 15.47 -0.11 11.91
C LYS A 41 15.90 -1.53 12.33
N SER A 42 16.98 -1.65 13.11
CA SER A 42 17.50 -2.96 13.52
C SER A 42 16.72 -3.60 14.67
N SER A 43 16.02 -2.79 15.47
CA SER A 43 15.33 -3.22 16.70
C SER A 43 13.82 -2.94 16.70
N THR A 44 13.31 -2.18 15.74
CA THR A 44 11.88 -1.87 15.61
C THR A 44 11.07 -3.12 15.24
N THR A 45 10.02 -3.39 16.02
CA THR A 45 9.04 -4.45 15.74
C THR A 45 8.02 -4.02 14.68
N PRO A 46 7.33 -4.97 13.99
CA PRO A 46 6.24 -4.62 13.09
C PRO A 46 5.17 -3.72 13.71
N LYS A 47 4.80 -3.99 14.97
CA LYS A 47 3.82 -3.18 15.70
C LYS A 47 4.28 -1.73 15.87
N GLU A 48 5.51 -1.51 16.35
CA GLU A 48 6.05 -0.16 16.56
C GLU A 48 6.14 0.62 15.24
N LEU A 49 6.58 -0.03 14.15
CA LEU A 49 6.60 0.60 12.84
C LEU A 49 5.19 0.96 12.36
N HIS A 50 4.22 0.05 12.45
CA HIS A 50 2.83 0.32 12.04
C HIS A 50 2.22 1.45 12.86
N GLU A 51 2.40 1.46 14.18
CA GLU A 51 1.89 2.51 15.06
C GLU A 51 2.51 3.87 14.72
N ALA A 52 3.83 3.94 14.52
CA ALA A 52 4.52 5.18 14.18
C ALA A 52 4.12 5.72 12.80
N VAL A 53 4.09 4.86 11.77
CA VAL A 53 3.66 5.24 10.42
C VAL A 53 2.19 5.67 10.43
N THR A 54 1.31 4.91 11.09
CA THR A 54 -0.13 5.24 11.19
C THR A 54 -0.36 6.55 11.95
N LYS A 55 0.39 6.79 13.02
CA LYS A 55 0.31 8.04 13.78
C LYS A 55 0.63 9.24 12.90
N ARG A 56 1.72 9.18 12.10
CA ARG A 56 2.09 10.22 11.15
C ARG A 56 1.06 10.35 10.02
N TYR A 57 0.59 9.22 9.49
CA TYR A 57 -0.39 9.16 8.41
C TYR A 57 -1.74 9.83 8.77
N ARG A 58 -2.17 9.71 10.03
CA ARG A 58 -3.42 10.30 10.55
C ARG A 58 -3.28 11.72 11.09
N ASP A 59 -2.08 12.28 11.12
CA ASP A 59 -1.84 13.62 11.70
C ASP A 59 -2.21 14.73 10.69
N PRO A 60 -3.15 15.64 11.00
CA PRO A 60 -3.49 16.76 10.14
C PRO A 60 -2.29 17.67 9.82
N ALA A 61 -1.34 17.82 10.75
CA ALA A 61 -0.12 18.59 10.50
C ALA A 61 0.75 17.93 9.40
N GLN A 62 0.59 16.63 9.19
CA GLN A 62 1.29 15.85 8.18
C GLN A 62 0.46 15.69 6.89
N GLY A 63 -0.75 16.24 6.84
CA GLY A 63 -1.61 16.29 5.66
C GLY A 63 -2.77 15.31 5.64
N ALA A 64 -3.15 14.73 6.79
CA ALA A 64 -4.44 14.07 6.92
C ALA A 64 -5.59 15.09 6.93
N GLY A 65 -6.76 14.66 6.48
CA GLY A 65 -7.98 15.45 6.60
C GLY A 65 -8.20 16.48 5.50
N PRO A 66 -9.18 17.40 5.68
CA PRO A 66 -9.65 18.33 4.65
C PRO A 66 -8.67 19.46 4.27
N GLY A 67 -7.47 19.48 4.87
CA GLY A 67 -6.43 20.47 4.58
C GLY A 67 -6.67 21.85 5.21
N SER A 68 -5.74 22.78 4.96
CA SER A 68 -5.73 24.13 5.54
C SER A 68 -6.83 25.07 4.99
N HIS A 69 -7.52 24.63 3.93
CA HIS A 69 -8.60 25.35 3.27
C HIS A 69 -9.99 24.79 3.59
N ALA A 70 -10.11 23.89 4.58
CA ALA A 70 -11.35 23.20 4.94
C ALA A 70 -12.54 24.13 5.20
N GLN A 71 -12.32 25.36 5.66
CA GLN A 71 -13.38 26.35 5.88
C GLN A 71 -14.05 26.88 4.60
N TYR A 72 -13.52 26.58 3.42
CA TYR A 72 -14.02 27.09 2.13
C TYR A 72 -14.80 26.06 1.32
N TRP A 73 -14.89 24.81 1.78
CA TRP A 73 -15.58 23.76 1.06
C TRP A 73 -16.17 22.71 2.00
N GLU A 74 -17.30 22.14 1.62
CA GLU A 74 -17.92 21.01 2.28
C GLU A 74 -17.83 19.73 1.42
N PRO A 75 -17.79 18.54 2.06
CA PRO A 75 -17.82 17.27 1.33
C PRO A 75 -19.14 17.10 0.56
N ILE A 76 -19.08 16.41 -0.57
CA ILE A 76 -20.25 15.91 -1.30
C ILE A 76 -20.43 14.41 -1.01
N PRO A 77 -21.54 13.75 -1.41
CA PRO A 77 -21.77 12.35 -1.06
C PRO A 77 -20.66 11.38 -1.47
N MET A 78 -19.89 11.67 -2.52
CA MET A 78 -18.77 10.83 -2.93
C MET A 78 -17.51 11.00 -2.08
N SER A 79 -17.36 12.13 -1.38
CA SER A 79 -16.16 12.45 -0.58
C SER A 79 -15.92 11.46 0.54
N MET A 80 -16.99 10.83 1.06
CA MET A 80 -16.89 9.75 2.07
C MET A 80 -16.14 8.50 1.59
N TYR A 81 -16.02 8.29 0.28
CA TYR A 81 -15.29 7.18 -0.31
C TYR A 81 -13.87 7.58 -0.75
N PHE A 82 -13.64 8.87 -1.01
CA PHE A 82 -12.33 9.39 -1.40
C PHE A 82 -11.47 9.79 -0.21
N ASP A 83 -12.07 10.28 0.88
CA ASP A 83 -11.41 10.50 2.17
C ASP A 83 -12.25 9.92 3.32
N PRO A 84 -12.22 8.58 3.46
CA PRO A 84 -13.05 7.95 4.47
C PRO A 84 -12.69 8.30 5.91
N MET A 85 -11.42 8.62 6.20
CA MET A 85 -10.99 8.98 7.55
C MET A 85 -11.68 10.25 8.06
N SER A 86 -12.01 11.17 7.15
CA SER A 86 -12.65 12.45 7.48
C SER A 86 -14.17 12.38 7.43
N PHE A 87 -14.73 11.62 6.48
CA PHE A 87 -16.12 11.80 6.08
C PHE A 87 -16.96 10.52 6.01
N TYR A 88 -16.38 9.34 6.23
CA TYR A 88 -17.17 8.11 6.13
C TYR A 88 -18.15 7.99 7.29
N GLU A 89 -19.43 7.93 6.91
CA GLU A 89 -20.53 7.56 7.78
C GLU A 89 -21.11 6.24 7.31
N THR A 90 -21.46 5.38 8.27
CA THR A 90 -22.14 4.11 8.00
C THR A 90 -23.54 4.35 7.45
N PRO A 91 -24.05 3.47 6.56
CA PRO A 91 -25.41 3.59 6.10
C PRO A 91 -26.40 3.26 7.23
N SER A 92 -27.48 4.02 7.32
CA SER A 92 -28.55 3.80 8.32
C SER A 92 -29.40 2.54 8.07
N SER A 93 -29.22 1.88 6.92
CA SER A 93 -29.93 0.66 6.52
C SER A 93 -29.00 -0.23 5.68
N PRO A 94 -29.04 -1.56 5.86
CA PRO A 94 -29.89 -2.31 6.79
C PRO A 94 -29.42 -2.18 8.25
N ASP A 95 -30.37 -2.30 9.20
CA ASP A 95 -30.10 -2.35 10.65
C ASP A 95 -29.96 -3.82 11.06
N GLU A 96 -28.82 -4.40 10.72
CA GLU A 96 -28.54 -5.83 10.88
C GLU A 96 -27.26 -6.04 11.69
N ILE A 97 -27.26 -7.10 12.48
CA ILE A 97 -26.07 -7.63 13.16
C ILE A 97 -25.62 -8.85 12.36
N ALA A 98 -24.41 -8.79 11.81
CA ALA A 98 -23.91 -9.78 10.88
C ALA A 98 -22.61 -10.42 11.39
N LYS A 99 -22.48 -11.73 11.14
CA LYS A 99 -21.24 -12.49 11.24
C LYS A 99 -20.49 -12.47 9.91
N ARG A 100 -19.26 -12.95 9.97
CA ARG A 100 -18.38 -13.17 8.80
C ARG A 100 -19.07 -13.89 7.63
N GLU A 101 -19.83 -14.95 7.91
CA GLU A 101 -20.52 -15.72 6.87
C GLU A 101 -21.73 -14.97 6.29
N ASP A 102 -22.48 -14.26 7.13
CA ASP A 102 -23.63 -13.45 6.74
C ASP A 102 -23.24 -12.34 5.74
N CYS A 103 -22.02 -11.78 5.89
CA CYS A 103 -21.49 -10.81 4.94
C CYS A 103 -21.50 -11.37 3.50
N VAL A 104 -20.99 -12.58 3.32
CA VAL A 104 -20.85 -13.21 1.99
C VAL A 104 -22.21 -13.69 1.49
N GLU A 105 -23.05 -14.23 2.37
CA GLU A 105 -24.38 -14.72 2.02
C GLU A 105 -25.25 -13.60 1.47
N CYS A 106 -25.46 -12.53 2.24
CA CYS A 106 -26.31 -11.41 1.82
C CYS A 106 -25.73 -10.67 0.61
N HIS A 107 -24.41 -10.39 0.60
CA HIS A 107 -23.80 -9.68 -0.51
C HIS A 107 -23.65 -10.49 -1.80
N THR A 108 -23.88 -11.82 -1.76
CA THR A 108 -24.01 -12.60 -2.98
C THR A 108 -25.22 -12.13 -3.79
N ASP A 109 -26.28 -11.65 -3.14
CA ASP A 109 -27.48 -11.16 -3.80
C ASP A 109 -27.48 -9.63 -3.96
N THR A 110 -27.00 -8.88 -2.96
CA THR A 110 -27.06 -7.39 -3.01
C THR A 110 -25.93 -6.78 -3.83
N THR A 111 -24.72 -7.34 -3.80
CA THR A 111 -23.56 -6.89 -4.59
C THR A 111 -22.81 -8.08 -5.20
N PRO A 112 -23.46 -8.86 -6.09
CA PRO A 112 -22.95 -10.16 -6.57
C PRO A 112 -21.54 -10.11 -7.15
N VAL A 113 -21.20 -9.02 -7.85
CA VAL A 113 -19.89 -8.87 -8.49
C VAL A 113 -18.78 -8.68 -7.46
N TRP A 114 -19.04 -8.00 -6.33
CA TRP A 114 -18.05 -7.84 -5.27
C TRP A 114 -17.71 -9.17 -4.61
N VAL A 115 -18.73 -9.97 -4.31
CA VAL A 115 -18.51 -11.33 -3.79
C VAL A 115 -17.82 -12.22 -4.82
N ALA A 116 -18.21 -12.14 -6.10
CA ALA A 116 -17.58 -12.94 -7.16
C ALA A 116 -16.10 -12.58 -7.38
N ALA A 117 -15.76 -11.29 -7.37
CA ALA A 117 -14.40 -10.79 -7.46
C ALA A 117 -13.57 -11.22 -6.24
N TRP A 118 -14.10 -11.02 -5.03
CA TRP A 118 -13.44 -11.46 -3.79
C TRP A 118 -13.19 -12.97 -3.78
N LYS A 119 -14.18 -13.80 -4.15
CA LYS A 119 -14.02 -15.27 -4.22
C LYS A 119 -12.90 -15.72 -5.17
N LYS A 120 -12.59 -14.95 -6.22
CA LYS A 120 -11.47 -15.21 -7.14
C LYS A 120 -10.12 -14.68 -6.64
N SER A 121 -10.15 -13.69 -5.76
CA SER A 121 -8.96 -13.02 -5.24
C SER A 121 -8.04 -13.95 -4.44
N THR A 122 -6.80 -13.49 -4.23
CA THR A 122 -5.90 -14.16 -3.27
C THR A 122 -6.44 -14.09 -1.83
N HIS A 123 -7.11 -13.00 -1.47
CA HIS A 123 -7.65 -12.76 -0.13
C HIS A 123 -8.63 -13.86 0.33
N ALA A 124 -9.49 -14.35 -0.56
CA ALA A 124 -10.40 -15.47 -0.26
C ALA A 124 -9.73 -16.86 -0.33
N ASN A 125 -8.47 -16.97 -0.75
CA ASN A 125 -7.85 -18.23 -1.15
C ASN A 125 -6.44 -18.43 -0.56
N LEU A 126 -6.20 -18.07 0.70
CA LEU A 126 -4.86 -18.12 1.31
C LEU A 126 -4.24 -19.54 1.34
N ASN A 127 -5.06 -20.59 1.42
CA ASN A 127 -4.55 -21.97 1.34
C ASN A 127 -3.89 -22.28 -0.01
N LYS A 128 -4.39 -21.73 -1.12
CA LYS A 128 -3.75 -21.87 -2.44
C LYS A 128 -2.35 -21.27 -2.46
N ILE A 129 -2.12 -20.21 -1.67
CA ILE A 129 -0.79 -19.58 -1.54
C ILE A 129 0.17 -20.47 -0.74
N ARG A 130 -0.31 -21.12 0.32
CA ARG A 130 0.48 -22.08 1.12
C ARG A 130 0.91 -23.30 0.31
N GLU A 131 0.06 -23.73 -0.62
CA GLU A 131 0.27 -24.89 -1.49
C GLU A 131 1.10 -24.59 -2.76
N LEU A 132 1.50 -23.32 -2.99
CA LEU A 132 2.33 -22.98 -4.15
C LEU A 132 3.66 -23.73 -4.10
N LYS A 133 4.08 -24.22 -5.28
CA LYS A 133 5.36 -24.90 -5.46
C LYS A 133 6.43 -23.92 -5.97
N PRO A 134 7.73 -24.17 -5.74
CA PRO A 134 8.82 -23.28 -6.16
C PRO A 134 8.84 -22.92 -7.65
N GLU A 135 8.29 -23.79 -8.51
CA GLU A 135 8.22 -23.58 -9.95
C GLU A 135 7.11 -22.59 -10.35
N ASP A 136 6.12 -22.34 -9.47
CA ASP A 136 5.06 -21.38 -9.73
C ASP A 136 5.64 -19.95 -9.65
N PRO A 137 5.45 -19.10 -10.68
CA PRO A 137 5.94 -17.72 -10.67
C PRO A 137 5.40 -16.87 -9.50
N ARG A 138 4.30 -17.30 -8.87
CA ARG A 138 3.69 -16.68 -7.71
C ARG A 138 4.27 -17.16 -6.39
N PHE A 139 5.22 -18.11 -6.37
CA PHE A 139 5.75 -18.72 -5.14
C PHE A 139 6.23 -17.69 -4.11
N TYR A 140 6.72 -16.54 -4.56
CA TYR A 140 7.09 -15.42 -3.68
C TYR A 140 5.95 -14.95 -2.74
N LYS A 141 4.68 -15.17 -3.12
CA LYS A 141 3.51 -14.85 -2.30
C LYS A 141 3.45 -15.67 -1.01
N LYS A 142 4.05 -16.86 -0.95
CA LYS A 142 4.12 -17.67 0.28
C LYS A 142 4.91 -16.95 1.37
N ALA A 143 6.09 -16.42 1.02
CA ALA A 143 6.89 -15.61 1.93
C ALA A 143 6.17 -14.31 2.35
N LYS A 144 5.38 -13.70 1.45
CA LYS A 144 4.55 -12.54 1.81
C LYS A 144 3.42 -12.89 2.76
N LEU A 145 2.77 -14.05 2.61
CA LEU A 145 1.76 -14.51 3.55
C LEU A 145 2.36 -14.74 4.94
N GLU A 146 3.54 -15.36 5.02
CA GLU A 146 4.26 -15.54 6.29
C GLU A 146 4.66 -14.19 6.92
N GLU A 147 5.10 -13.21 6.13
CA GLU A 147 5.35 -11.84 6.59
C GLU A 147 4.09 -11.18 7.16
N VAL A 148 2.96 -11.28 6.45
CA VAL A 148 1.66 -10.76 6.90
C VAL A 148 1.26 -11.38 8.24
N GLU A 149 1.35 -12.70 8.38
CA GLU A 149 1.00 -13.37 9.63
C GLU A 149 1.92 -12.95 10.78
N ASN A 150 3.22 -12.76 10.52
CA ASN A 150 4.16 -12.25 11.53
C ASN A 150 3.83 -10.81 11.96
N ASN A 151 3.44 -9.95 11.02
CA ASN A 151 2.97 -8.60 11.34
C ASN A 151 1.75 -8.65 12.25
N LEU A 152 0.74 -9.47 11.91
CA LEU A 152 -0.48 -9.62 12.70
C LEU A 152 -0.22 -10.19 14.10
N ARG A 153 0.70 -11.15 14.24
CA ARG A 153 1.13 -11.68 15.55
C ARG A 153 1.77 -10.59 16.40
N SER A 154 2.68 -9.79 15.81
CA SER A 154 3.30 -8.66 16.51
C SER A 154 2.28 -7.62 16.98
N MET A 155 1.21 -7.40 16.21
CA MET A 155 0.11 -6.48 16.54
C MET A 155 -0.98 -7.10 17.43
N GLY A 156 -0.85 -8.38 17.82
CA GLY A 156 -1.84 -9.08 18.65
C GLY A 156 -3.17 -9.37 17.93
N LYS A 157 -3.17 -9.43 16.60
CA LYS A 157 -4.34 -9.72 15.75
C LYS A 157 -4.42 -11.18 15.30
N LEU A 158 -3.37 -11.96 15.53
CA LEU A 158 -3.29 -13.38 15.19
C LEU A 158 -2.57 -14.13 16.31
N GLY A 159 -3.05 -15.31 16.70
CA GLY A 159 -2.40 -16.15 17.69
C GLY A 159 -1.00 -16.61 17.27
N ALA A 160 -0.14 -16.92 18.25
CA ALA A 160 1.27 -17.28 18.00
C ALA A 160 1.44 -18.49 17.06
N GLU A 161 0.53 -19.48 17.14
CA GLU A 161 0.50 -20.68 16.30
C GLU A 161 -0.67 -20.67 15.31
N GLU A 162 -1.41 -19.57 15.22
CA GLU A 162 -2.56 -19.43 14.33
C GLU A 162 -2.10 -19.02 12.93
N ASN A 163 -2.76 -19.58 11.93
CA ASN A 163 -2.63 -19.18 10.53
C ASN A 163 -3.82 -18.30 10.14
N LEU A 164 -3.57 -17.25 9.35
CA LEU A 164 -4.65 -16.42 8.81
C LEU A 164 -5.48 -17.25 7.83
N LYS A 165 -6.74 -17.50 8.14
CA LYS A 165 -7.60 -18.41 7.37
C LYS A 165 -7.94 -17.83 6.00
N GLU A 166 -8.38 -16.57 6.00
CA GLU A 166 -8.76 -15.78 4.83
C GLU A 166 -8.65 -14.28 5.18
N VAL A 167 -8.80 -13.43 4.18
CA VAL A 167 -9.12 -12.00 4.34
C VAL A 167 -10.49 -11.79 3.69
N SER A 168 -11.52 -11.65 4.52
CA SER A 168 -12.94 -11.56 4.16
C SER A 168 -13.46 -10.12 4.27
N CYS A 169 -14.74 -9.94 3.94
CA CYS A 169 -15.42 -8.65 4.00
C CYS A 169 -15.25 -7.98 5.37
N ILE A 170 -15.52 -8.73 6.44
CA ILE A 170 -15.48 -8.22 7.82
C ILE A 170 -14.07 -7.83 8.29
N ASP A 171 -13.01 -8.42 7.72
CA ASP A 171 -11.63 -8.07 8.10
C ASP A 171 -11.29 -6.64 7.67
N CYS A 172 -11.65 -6.30 6.43
CA CYS A 172 -11.39 -4.99 5.86
C CYS A 172 -12.43 -3.96 6.32
N HIS A 173 -13.72 -4.33 6.30
CA HIS A 173 -14.82 -3.40 6.54
C HIS A 173 -15.25 -3.27 8.00
N VAL A 174 -14.70 -4.05 8.92
CA VAL A 174 -14.95 -3.91 10.37
C VAL A 174 -13.63 -3.97 11.14
N ALA A 175 -13.05 -5.17 11.28
CA ALA A 175 -11.83 -5.39 12.06
C ALA A 175 -11.09 -6.66 11.63
N ILE A 176 -9.77 -6.54 11.47
CA ILE A 176 -8.89 -7.64 11.04
C ILE A 176 -8.98 -8.83 12.01
N ASN A 177 -9.27 -10.00 11.45
CA ASN A 177 -9.39 -11.30 12.12
C ASN A 177 -10.46 -11.33 13.24
N THR A 178 -11.45 -10.43 13.21
CA THR A 178 -12.53 -10.46 14.21
C THR A 178 -13.35 -11.75 14.13
N GLN A 179 -13.74 -12.24 15.30
CA GLN A 179 -14.67 -13.36 15.49
C GLN A 179 -16.02 -12.89 16.05
N GLU A 180 -16.13 -11.61 16.40
CA GLU A 180 -17.35 -11.01 16.94
C GLU A 180 -18.32 -10.66 15.80
N GLU A 181 -19.60 -10.56 16.16
CA GLU A 181 -20.63 -10.00 15.28
C GLU A 181 -20.41 -8.49 15.11
N ALA A 182 -20.89 -7.93 13.99
CA ALA A 182 -20.77 -6.50 13.69
C ALA A 182 -22.12 -5.89 13.30
N SER A 183 -22.41 -4.71 13.81
CA SER A 183 -23.55 -3.89 13.40
C SER A 183 -23.26 -3.22 12.07
N HIS A 184 -24.08 -3.51 11.05
CA HIS A 184 -23.91 -2.93 9.72
C HIS A 184 -24.03 -1.39 9.73
N LYS A 185 -24.82 -0.83 10.65
CA LYS A 185 -25.03 0.61 10.77
C LYS A 185 -24.05 1.32 11.70
N ASP A 186 -23.26 0.61 12.51
CA ASP A 186 -22.38 1.23 13.51
C ASP A 186 -20.89 0.88 13.32
N ASP A 187 -20.57 -0.32 12.85
CA ASP A 187 -19.20 -0.86 12.88
C ASP A 187 -18.48 -0.83 11.52
N MET A 188 -19.21 -0.49 10.45
CA MET A 188 -18.67 -0.53 9.09
C MET A 188 -17.68 0.61 8.83
N ARG A 189 -16.65 0.32 8.02
CA ARG A 189 -15.67 1.31 7.54
C ARG A 189 -15.33 1.10 6.07
N MET A 190 -14.84 2.14 5.41
CA MET A 190 -14.09 1.97 4.15
C MET A 190 -12.62 1.69 4.46
N PRO A 191 -12.00 0.67 3.84
CA PRO A 191 -10.60 0.34 4.09
C PRO A 191 -9.66 1.40 3.52
N THR A 192 -8.99 2.13 4.39
CA THR A 192 -7.95 3.12 4.09
C THR A 192 -6.54 2.51 4.16
N GLY A 193 -5.52 3.27 3.74
CA GLY A 193 -4.15 2.76 3.60
C GLY A 193 -3.57 2.11 4.86
N GLU A 194 -3.85 2.64 6.05
CA GLU A 194 -3.38 2.08 7.32
C GLU A 194 -4.09 0.76 7.69
N ILE A 195 -5.33 0.57 7.22
CA ILE A 195 -6.07 -0.68 7.38
C ILE A 195 -5.40 -1.76 6.53
N CYS A 196 -5.10 -1.45 5.27
CA CYS A 196 -4.31 -2.34 4.40
C CYS A 196 -2.92 -2.62 5.01
N GLY A 197 -2.26 -1.58 5.54
CA GLY A 197 -0.95 -1.61 6.19
C GLY A 197 -0.89 -2.42 7.48
N THR A 198 -2.04 -2.80 8.07
CA THR A 198 -2.09 -3.72 9.21
C THR A 198 -1.54 -5.10 8.84
N CYS A 199 -1.83 -5.57 7.61
CA CYS A 199 -1.27 -6.78 7.04
C CYS A 199 -0.03 -6.46 6.20
N HIS A 200 -0.18 -5.53 5.24
CA HIS A 200 0.81 -5.17 4.22
C HIS A 200 1.72 -4.04 4.68
N LEU A 201 2.33 -4.22 5.87
CA LEU A 201 3.17 -3.20 6.51
C LEU A 201 4.35 -2.78 5.62
N ARG A 202 4.94 -3.74 4.89
CA ARG A 202 6.04 -3.46 3.96
C ARG A 202 5.61 -2.45 2.89
N GLU A 203 4.55 -2.74 2.15
CA GLU A 203 4.07 -1.88 1.06
C GLU A 203 3.58 -0.52 1.58
N PHE A 204 2.90 -0.51 2.73
CA PHE A 204 2.46 0.74 3.36
C PHE A 204 3.65 1.62 3.77
N ALA A 205 4.66 1.05 4.42
CA ALA A 205 5.87 1.79 4.80
C ALA A 205 6.72 2.19 3.58
N GLU A 206 6.79 1.36 2.54
CA GLU A 206 7.42 1.72 1.26
C GLU A 206 6.74 2.96 0.65
N ARG A 207 5.41 2.98 0.54
CA ARG A 207 4.66 4.14 0.05
C ARG A 207 4.88 5.36 0.95
N GLU A 208 4.74 5.21 2.26
CA GLU A 208 4.88 6.33 3.20
C GLU A 208 6.31 6.91 3.24
N SER A 209 7.33 6.14 2.85
CA SER A 209 8.70 6.64 2.71
C SER A 209 8.89 7.65 1.58
N GLU A 210 7.91 7.80 0.67
CA GLU A 210 7.95 8.87 -0.34
C GLU A 210 7.99 10.27 0.31
N ARG A 211 7.41 10.41 1.51
CA ARG A 211 7.47 11.64 2.32
C ARG A 211 8.89 12.03 2.71
N ASP A 212 9.77 11.04 2.87
CA ASP A 212 11.11 11.21 3.45
C ASP A 212 12.22 11.12 2.38
N THR A 213 11.93 10.51 1.23
CA THR A 213 12.92 10.26 0.17
C THR A 213 12.87 11.26 -0.97
N LEU A 214 11.77 12.01 -1.12
CA LEU A 214 11.66 13.11 -2.08
C LEU A 214 11.80 14.46 -1.38
N ILE A 215 13.02 14.75 -0.96
CA ILE A 215 13.40 16.07 -0.44
C ILE A 215 14.16 16.79 -1.54
N TRP A 216 13.61 17.90 -2.00
CA TRP A 216 14.22 18.70 -3.05
C TRP A 216 15.34 19.58 -2.48
N PRO A 217 16.39 19.87 -3.27
CA PRO A 217 17.35 20.91 -2.90
C PRO A 217 16.68 22.27 -2.70
N GLU A 218 17.34 23.15 -1.94
CA GLU A 218 16.87 24.51 -1.72
C GLU A 218 16.61 25.25 -3.06
N GLY A 219 15.53 26.02 -3.11
CA GLY A 219 15.17 26.83 -4.28
C GLY A 219 14.32 26.11 -5.33
N ILE A 220 13.93 24.85 -5.11
CA ILE A 220 12.95 24.14 -5.93
C ILE A 220 11.51 24.43 -5.46
N GLY A 221 10.62 24.72 -6.40
CA GLY A 221 9.22 25.08 -6.14
C GLY A 221 8.27 23.95 -5.71
N TRP A 222 8.78 22.80 -5.26
CA TRP A 222 7.98 21.69 -4.76
C TRP A 222 8.10 21.57 -3.23
N PRO A 223 6.98 21.31 -2.52
CA PRO A 223 7.06 20.96 -1.10
C PRO A 223 7.74 19.61 -0.88
N ASP A 224 8.33 19.44 0.30
CA ASP A 224 8.94 18.16 0.72
C ASP A 224 7.94 17.00 0.63
N GLY A 225 8.45 15.87 0.15
CA GLY A 225 7.68 14.66 -0.07
C GLY A 225 6.76 14.72 -1.29
N ARG A 226 6.81 15.78 -2.13
CA ARG A 226 5.94 15.93 -3.32
C ARG A 226 6.73 16.21 -4.61
N PRO A 227 6.24 15.75 -5.78
CA PRO A 227 5.01 14.96 -6.00
C PRO A 227 5.18 13.49 -5.57
N SER A 228 4.15 12.91 -4.95
CA SER A 228 4.15 11.52 -4.50
C SER A 228 2.73 10.99 -4.33
N HIS A 229 2.58 9.66 -4.28
CA HIS A 229 1.31 9.01 -3.93
C HIS A 229 1.04 9.08 -2.42
N ALA A 230 2.07 9.27 -1.58
CA ALA A 230 1.88 9.48 -0.14
C ALA A 230 1.17 10.79 0.22
N LEU A 231 1.19 11.78 -0.69
CA LEU A 231 0.72 13.14 -0.45
C LEU A 231 -0.15 13.69 -1.60
N ASP A 232 -0.71 12.82 -2.46
CA ASP A 232 -1.50 13.26 -3.61
C ASP A 232 -2.83 13.91 -3.19
N TYR A 233 -3.54 13.36 -2.20
CA TYR A 233 -4.75 13.95 -1.64
C TYR A 233 -4.48 15.27 -0.94
N LYS A 234 -3.44 15.34 -0.11
CA LYS A 234 -2.97 16.61 0.49
C LYS A 234 -2.69 17.63 -0.60
N ALA A 235 -2.00 17.24 -1.67
CA ALA A 235 -1.71 18.13 -2.78
C ALA A 235 -2.99 18.66 -3.45
N ASN A 236 -4.03 17.84 -3.57
CA ASN A 236 -5.33 18.21 -4.14
C ASN A 236 -6.08 19.23 -3.26
N VAL A 237 -6.28 18.92 -1.97
CA VAL A 237 -7.09 19.79 -1.08
C VAL A 237 -6.41 21.12 -0.70
N GLU A 238 -5.08 21.19 -0.84
CA GLU A 238 -4.31 22.43 -0.62
C GLU A 238 -4.24 23.34 -1.87
N VAL A 239 -4.85 22.96 -3.00
CA VAL A 239 -4.94 23.83 -4.18
C VAL A 239 -6.06 24.85 -3.97
N SER A 240 -5.73 26.14 -4.01
CA SER A 240 -6.71 27.19 -3.71
C SER A 240 -7.92 27.22 -4.64
N VAL A 241 -7.77 26.87 -5.92
CA VAL A 241 -8.92 26.76 -6.84
C VAL A 241 -9.81 25.55 -6.51
N TYR A 242 -9.24 24.44 -6.06
CA TYR A 242 -10.01 23.29 -5.60
C TYR A 242 -10.90 23.69 -4.42
N ALA A 243 -10.34 24.39 -3.43
CA ALA A 243 -11.11 24.84 -2.27
C ALA A 243 -12.09 25.99 -2.60
N GLY A 244 -11.73 26.90 -3.51
CA GLY A 244 -12.51 28.10 -3.80
C GLY A 244 -13.57 27.97 -4.89
N MET A 245 -13.54 26.91 -5.70
CA MET A 245 -14.50 26.76 -6.80
C MET A 245 -15.87 26.26 -6.32
N PRO A 246 -16.98 26.85 -6.80
CA PRO A 246 -18.33 26.44 -6.39
C PRO A 246 -18.80 25.13 -7.04
N GLN A 247 -18.18 24.69 -8.16
CA GLN A 247 -18.56 23.45 -8.85
C GLN A 247 -17.92 22.23 -8.18
N ARG A 248 -18.47 21.80 -7.03
CA ARG A 248 -17.89 20.72 -6.22
C ARG A 248 -17.76 19.39 -6.96
N GLU A 249 -18.70 19.04 -7.83
CA GLU A 249 -18.60 17.81 -8.63
C GLU A 249 -17.46 17.86 -9.65
N ILE A 250 -17.08 19.06 -10.14
CA ILE A 250 -15.88 19.22 -10.98
C ILE A 250 -14.62 19.09 -10.12
N ALA A 251 -14.60 19.71 -8.93
CA ALA A 251 -13.49 19.57 -7.99
C ALA A 251 -13.27 18.10 -7.60
N GLU A 252 -14.34 17.33 -7.38
CA GLU A 252 -14.25 15.92 -7.04
C GLU A 252 -13.69 15.05 -8.20
N GLY A 253 -13.82 15.52 -9.44
CA GLY A 253 -13.11 14.93 -10.58
C GLY A 253 -11.59 15.01 -10.43
N CYS A 254 -11.06 16.07 -9.80
CA CYS A 254 -9.65 16.14 -9.42
C CYS A 254 -9.35 15.19 -8.27
N THR A 255 -10.21 15.15 -7.23
CA THR A 255 -10.08 14.23 -6.09
C THR A 255 -9.96 12.78 -6.56
N MET A 256 -10.76 12.34 -7.53
CA MET A 256 -10.72 10.98 -8.09
C MET A 256 -9.35 10.54 -8.60
N CYS A 257 -8.48 11.47 -9.03
CA CYS A 257 -7.11 11.16 -9.45
C CYS A 257 -6.10 11.20 -8.28
N HIS A 258 -6.48 11.81 -7.15
CA HIS A 258 -5.62 12.19 -6.02
C HIS A 258 -6.08 11.55 -4.71
N VAL A 259 -6.20 10.22 -4.73
CA VAL A 259 -6.78 9.42 -3.62
C VAL A 259 -5.88 8.27 -3.19
N ASN A 260 -4.69 8.13 -3.79
CA ASN A 260 -3.74 7.08 -3.42
C ASN A 260 -3.29 7.23 -1.97
N GLN A 261 -3.15 8.46 -1.46
CA GLN A 261 -2.87 8.74 -0.06
C GLN A 261 -3.85 7.98 0.83
N ASN A 262 -5.15 8.07 0.53
CA ASN A 262 -6.23 7.63 1.40
C ASN A 262 -6.56 6.13 1.28
N THR A 263 -6.61 5.57 0.06
CA THR A 263 -6.92 4.15 -0.18
C THR A 263 -5.96 3.51 -1.20
N CYS A 264 -5.79 2.19 -1.10
CA CYS A 264 -4.80 1.44 -1.88
C CYS A 264 -5.35 0.75 -3.13
N ASP A 265 -6.60 0.98 -3.54
CA ASP A 265 -7.30 0.21 -4.56
C ASP A 265 -7.36 0.87 -5.95
N HIS A 266 -6.44 1.79 -6.24
CA HIS A 266 -6.40 2.52 -7.51
C HIS A 266 -5.58 1.82 -8.60
N CYS A 267 -4.55 1.04 -8.23
CA CYS A 267 -3.74 0.28 -9.17
C CYS A 267 -4.14 -1.21 -9.23
N HIS A 268 -4.45 -1.82 -8.09
CA HIS A 268 -4.96 -3.19 -7.98
C HIS A 268 -6.38 -3.13 -7.41
N THR A 269 -7.35 -3.02 -8.31
CA THR A 269 -8.69 -2.58 -7.94
C THR A 269 -9.46 -3.56 -7.08
N ARG A 270 -10.37 -3.02 -6.27
CA ARG A 270 -11.34 -3.82 -5.52
C ARG A 270 -12.27 -4.59 -6.47
N HIS A 271 -12.70 -5.80 -6.19
CA HIS A 271 -12.41 -6.63 -5.01
C HIS A 271 -11.52 -7.83 -5.36
N GLU A 272 -10.90 -7.86 -6.53
CA GLU A 272 -9.93 -8.91 -6.90
C GLU A 272 -8.52 -8.63 -6.33
N PHE A 273 -8.16 -7.35 -6.14
CA PHE A 273 -6.87 -6.90 -5.61
C PHE A 273 -5.68 -7.56 -6.33
N SER A 274 -5.74 -7.60 -7.65
CA SER A 274 -4.78 -8.33 -8.47
C SER A 274 -3.45 -7.58 -8.60
N ALA A 275 -2.38 -8.14 -8.03
CA ALA A 275 -1.03 -7.64 -8.27
C ALA A 275 -0.60 -7.76 -9.74
N ALA A 276 -1.22 -8.64 -10.53
CA ALA A 276 -0.97 -8.75 -11.96
C ALA A 276 -1.63 -7.59 -12.74
N GLU A 277 -2.81 -7.14 -12.29
CA GLU A 277 -3.49 -5.96 -12.82
C GLU A 277 -2.66 -4.70 -12.60
N SER A 278 -2.17 -4.45 -11.38
CA SER A 278 -1.40 -3.23 -11.06
C SER A 278 -0.06 -3.11 -11.78
N ARG A 279 0.45 -4.20 -12.37
CA ARG A 279 1.69 -4.18 -13.17
C ARG A 279 1.44 -3.73 -14.61
N LYS A 280 0.19 -3.82 -15.08
CA LYS A 280 -0.17 -3.45 -16.44
C LYS A 280 -0.21 -1.93 -16.58
N PRO A 281 0.26 -1.37 -17.72
CA PRO A 281 0.23 0.07 -17.96
C PRO A 281 -1.14 0.74 -17.79
N GLU A 282 -2.22 0.02 -18.10
CA GLU A 282 -3.59 0.51 -18.00
C GLU A 282 -3.99 0.90 -16.57
N ALA A 283 -3.39 0.27 -15.55
CA ALA A 283 -3.66 0.59 -14.15
C ALA A 283 -3.25 2.03 -13.77
N CYS A 284 -2.32 2.64 -14.51
CA CYS A 284 -1.89 4.02 -14.28
C CYS A 284 -2.66 5.03 -15.14
N ALA A 285 -3.34 4.57 -16.19
CA ALA A 285 -3.77 5.40 -17.31
C ALA A 285 -4.90 6.37 -16.95
N THR A 286 -5.75 6.03 -15.98
CA THR A 286 -6.86 6.89 -15.56
C THR A 286 -6.36 8.22 -15.00
N CYS A 287 -5.27 8.21 -14.21
CA CYS A 287 -4.74 9.42 -13.58
C CYS A 287 -3.59 10.03 -14.38
N HIS A 288 -2.69 9.21 -14.93
CA HIS A 288 -1.52 9.66 -15.69
C HIS A 288 -1.82 9.76 -17.19
N SER A 289 -2.78 10.60 -17.55
CA SER A 289 -3.20 10.90 -18.91
C SER A 289 -3.69 12.35 -19.00
N GLY A 290 -4.15 12.78 -20.19
CA GLY A 290 -4.80 14.08 -20.34
C GLY A 290 -3.86 15.23 -20.69
N VAL A 291 -4.32 16.46 -20.50
CA VAL A 291 -3.76 17.65 -21.17
C VAL A 291 -2.44 18.15 -20.57
N ASP A 292 -2.23 17.92 -19.28
CA ASP A 292 -1.14 18.46 -18.46
C ASP A 292 -0.09 17.41 -18.07
N HIS A 293 -0.43 16.12 -18.20
CA HIS A 293 0.49 14.99 -18.04
C HIS A 293 0.04 13.77 -18.87
N ASN A 294 0.24 13.84 -20.19
CA ASN A 294 -0.18 12.82 -21.15
C ASN A 294 0.70 11.54 -21.15
N ASN A 295 1.11 11.06 -19.97
CA ASN A 295 2.04 9.94 -19.84
C ASN A 295 1.52 8.67 -20.52
N TRP A 296 0.24 8.33 -20.34
CA TRP A 296 -0.41 7.19 -20.99
C TRP A 296 -0.37 7.32 -22.51
N GLU A 297 -0.76 8.47 -23.06
CA GLU A 297 -0.79 8.71 -24.50
C GLU A 297 0.62 8.66 -25.08
N ALA A 298 1.59 9.31 -24.44
CA ALA A 298 2.99 9.29 -24.85
C ALA A 298 3.59 7.87 -24.77
N TYR A 299 3.38 7.17 -23.67
CA TYR A 299 3.86 5.81 -23.46
C TYR A 299 3.23 4.84 -24.44
N SER A 300 1.89 4.82 -24.53
CA SER A 300 1.15 3.89 -25.37
C SER A 300 1.46 4.10 -26.86
N MET A 301 1.82 5.32 -27.28
CA MET A 301 2.25 5.63 -28.64
C MET A 301 3.75 5.43 -28.90
N SER A 302 4.56 5.32 -27.86
CA SER A 302 5.99 4.95 -27.97
C SER A 302 6.17 3.50 -28.43
N LYS A 303 7.39 3.14 -28.85
CA LYS A 303 7.70 1.73 -29.15
C LYS A 303 7.61 0.82 -27.94
N HIS A 304 7.91 1.32 -26.74
CA HIS A 304 7.73 0.54 -25.51
C HIS A 304 6.27 0.12 -25.33
N GLY A 305 5.35 1.09 -25.29
CA GLY A 305 3.93 0.82 -25.09
C GLY A 305 3.29 0.05 -26.25
N LYS A 306 3.70 0.29 -27.50
CA LYS A 306 3.22 -0.51 -28.64
C LYS A 306 3.64 -1.98 -28.55
N ILE A 307 4.85 -2.28 -28.07
CA ILE A 307 5.27 -3.67 -27.85
C ILE A 307 4.45 -4.30 -26.72
N VAL A 308 4.19 -3.58 -25.61
CA VAL A 308 3.32 -4.09 -24.54
C VAL A 308 1.91 -4.38 -25.06
N ALA A 309 1.33 -3.49 -25.86
CA ALA A 309 0.00 -3.73 -26.44
C ALA A 309 -0.04 -4.96 -27.38
N MET A 310 1.02 -5.19 -28.16
CA MET A 310 1.10 -6.32 -29.11
C MET A 310 1.44 -7.64 -28.43
N MET A 311 2.36 -7.63 -27.47
CA MET A 311 2.98 -8.83 -26.91
C MET A 311 2.55 -9.12 -25.47
N GLY A 312 1.96 -8.16 -24.76
CA GLY A 312 1.68 -8.23 -23.33
C GLY A 312 0.76 -9.38 -22.93
N ASN A 313 -0.14 -9.81 -23.81
CA ASN A 313 -1.00 -10.98 -23.58
C ASN A 313 -0.23 -12.30 -23.53
N SER A 314 0.99 -12.36 -24.09
CA SER A 314 1.87 -13.52 -24.03
C SER A 314 2.77 -13.53 -22.78
N TRP A 315 2.81 -12.42 -22.02
CA TRP A 315 3.63 -12.30 -20.83
C TRP A 315 2.89 -12.79 -19.60
N ASN A 316 3.65 -13.29 -18.63
CA ASN A 316 3.13 -13.72 -17.36
C ASN A 316 3.19 -12.59 -16.32
N TRP A 317 2.10 -11.84 -16.24
CA TRP A 317 1.93 -10.72 -15.30
C TRP A 317 1.83 -11.14 -13.83
N GLU A 318 1.73 -12.45 -13.52
CA GLU A 318 1.75 -12.94 -12.14
C GLU A 318 3.15 -12.94 -11.52
N ALA A 319 4.20 -12.97 -12.34
CA ALA A 319 5.57 -12.85 -11.87
C ALA A 319 5.80 -11.49 -11.16
N PRO A 320 6.58 -11.42 -10.08
CA PRO A 320 6.89 -10.16 -9.43
C PRO A 320 7.76 -9.29 -10.36
N LEU A 321 7.70 -7.96 -10.22
CA LEU A 321 8.40 -7.01 -11.10
C LEU A 321 9.90 -7.35 -11.30
N LYS A 322 10.60 -7.74 -10.23
CA LYS A 322 12.01 -8.18 -10.27
C LYS A 322 12.30 -9.33 -11.24
N ASP A 323 11.31 -10.18 -11.51
CA ASP A 323 11.41 -11.39 -12.34
C ASP A 323 10.61 -11.24 -13.65
N MET A 324 10.06 -10.06 -13.95
CA MET A 324 9.20 -9.89 -15.15
C MET A 324 9.96 -10.11 -16.46
N TYR A 325 11.20 -9.63 -16.56
CA TYR A 325 12.01 -9.80 -17.77
C TYR A 325 12.57 -11.24 -17.90
N SER A 326 12.80 -11.94 -16.79
CA SER A 326 13.43 -13.27 -16.79
C SER A 326 12.42 -14.42 -16.77
N LYS A 327 11.40 -14.35 -15.91
CA LYS A 327 10.34 -15.37 -15.75
C LYS A 327 8.99 -14.93 -16.32
N GLY A 328 8.72 -13.63 -16.33
CA GLY A 328 7.50 -13.07 -16.91
C GLY A 328 7.50 -13.05 -18.44
N GLY A 329 8.66 -13.21 -19.08
CA GLY A 329 8.82 -13.13 -20.53
C GLY A 329 8.64 -11.71 -21.10
N GLN A 330 8.64 -10.68 -20.24
CA GLN A 330 8.50 -9.30 -20.65
C GLN A 330 9.70 -8.86 -21.49
N THR A 331 9.44 -8.20 -22.62
CA THR A 331 10.49 -7.76 -23.57
C THR A 331 10.44 -6.27 -23.89
N ALA A 332 9.49 -5.53 -23.31
CA ALA A 332 9.47 -4.07 -23.33
C ALA A 332 9.01 -3.53 -21.98
N PRO A 333 9.46 -2.34 -21.56
CA PRO A 333 9.14 -1.81 -20.24
C PRO A 333 7.67 -1.39 -20.14
N ALA A 334 7.14 -1.49 -18.91
CA ALA A 334 5.83 -0.98 -18.49
C ALA A 334 6.01 0.09 -17.41
N CYS A 335 4.97 0.88 -17.15
CA CYS A 335 4.98 1.98 -16.18
C CYS A 335 5.58 1.55 -14.82
N ALA A 336 5.01 0.50 -14.22
CA ALA A 336 5.46 -0.04 -12.94
C ALA A 336 6.92 -0.56 -13.00
N GLY A 337 7.30 -1.22 -14.10
CA GLY A 337 8.65 -1.75 -14.29
C GLY A 337 9.73 -0.67 -14.34
N CYS A 338 9.42 0.55 -14.78
CA CYS A 338 10.36 1.67 -14.79
C CYS A 338 10.34 2.48 -13.49
N HIS A 339 9.15 2.80 -12.97
CA HIS A 339 9.00 3.78 -11.90
C HIS A 339 9.08 3.21 -10.48
N PHE A 340 8.78 1.92 -10.29
CA PHE A 340 8.90 1.26 -8.98
C PHE A 340 10.32 0.75 -8.74
N GLU A 341 11.15 0.74 -9.78
CA GLU A 341 12.53 0.28 -9.74
C GLU A 341 13.47 1.36 -9.19
N PHE A 342 14.38 0.98 -8.31
CA PHE A 342 15.51 1.81 -7.86
C PHE A 342 16.65 0.88 -7.40
N ASP A 343 17.87 1.08 -7.93
CA ASP A 343 19.05 0.26 -7.67
C ASP A 343 18.82 -1.26 -7.78
N GLY A 344 18.09 -1.68 -8.82
CA GLY A 344 17.75 -3.07 -9.10
C GLY A 344 16.68 -3.66 -8.18
N LYS A 345 16.10 -2.87 -7.27
CA LYS A 345 15.02 -3.28 -6.34
C LYS A 345 13.70 -2.65 -6.76
N TYR A 346 12.59 -3.28 -6.37
CA TYR A 346 11.24 -2.79 -6.68
C TYR A 346 10.47 -2.56 -5.38
N THR A 347 9.91 -1.36 -5.20
CA THR A 347 9.15 -0.97 -4.00
C THR A 347 7.96 -0.08 -4.38
N HIS A 348 7.03 0.15 -3.44
CA HIS A 348 5.93 1.12 -3.61
C HIS A 348 6.36 2.59 -3.48
N ASN A 349 7.67 2.86 -3.40
CA ASN A 349 8.20 4.22 -3.46
C ASN A 349 8.64 4.52 -4.90
N ILE A 350 7.91 5.43 -5.56
CA ILE A 350 8.14 5.79 -6.95
C ILE A 350 8.91 7.12 -7.13
N THR A 351 9.40 7.72 -6.06
CA THR A 351 9.91 9.09 -6.08
C THR A 351 11.42 9.21 -6.22
N ARG A 352 12.17 8.13 -5.93
CA ARG A 352 13.63 8.18 -5.79
C ARG A 352 14.39 8.56 -7.06
N LYS A 353 13.80 8.39 -8.24
CA LYS A 353 14.40 8.76 -9.54
C LYS A 353 13.82 10.03 -10.16
N ILE A 354 12.99 10.77 -9.42
CA ILE A 354 12.36 11.98 -9.93
C ILE A 354 13.40 13.10 -10.05
N ARG A 355 13.51 13.68 -11.25
CA ARG A 355 14.36 14.84 -11.55
C ARG A 355 13.55 16.02 -12.09
N TRP A 356 12.63 15.76 -13.02
CA TRP A 356 11.85 16.78 -13.73
C TRP A 356 10.46 17.04 -13.16
N ALA A 357 9.88 16.07 -12.44
CA ALA A 357 8.56 16.19 -11.79
C ALA A 357 7.43 16.72 -12.70
N ASN A 358 7.35 16.21 -13.92
CA ASN A 358 6.39 16.58 -14.98
C ASN A 358 6.51 18.01 -15.51
N TYR A 359 6.42 19.03 -14.65
CA TYR A 359 6.32 20.44 -15.03
C TYR A 359 7.69 21.15 -15.05
N PRO A 360 8.35 21.33 -16.22
CA PRO A 360 9.71 21.86 -16.28
C PRO A 360 9.79 23.36 -15.92
N VAL A 361 8.64 24.03 -15.91
CA VAL A 361 8.49 25.47 -15.62
C VAL A 361 8.48 25.77 -14.12
N VAL A 362 8.39 24.76 -13.26
CA VAL A 362 8.47 24.97 -11.81
C VAL A 362 9.82 25.60 -11.46
N PRO A 363 9.85 26.73 -10.71
CA PRO A 363 11.09 27.41 -10.37
C PRO A 363 12.13 26.45 -9.77
N GLY A 364 13.38 26.60 -10.20
CA GLY A 364 14.51 25.79 -9.76
C GLY A 364 14.71 24.48 -10.53
N ILE A 365 13.65 23.85 -11.08
CA ILE A 365 13.75 22.50 -11.69
C ILE A 365 14.74 22.46 -12.86
N ALA A 366 14.58 23.34 -13.83
CA ALA A 366 15.45 23.37 -15.01
C ALA A 366 16.92 23.68 -14.65
N SER A 367 17.15 24.55 -13.66
CA SER A 367 18.51 24.87 -13.19
C SER A 367 19.14 23.76 -12.34
N ASN A 368 18.33 22.94 -11.68
CA ASN A 368 18.80 21.84 -10.83
C ASN A 368 19.23 20.60 -11.66
N ILE A 369 18.89 20.50 -12.94
CA ILE A 369 19.07 19.25 -13.69
C ILE A 369 20.52 18.79 -13.83
N THR A 370 21.49 19.71 -13.68
CA THR A 370 22.93 19.46 -13.73
C THR A 370 23.59 19.47 -12.33
N SER A 371 22.81 19.40 -11.25
CA SER A 371 23.36 19.29 -9.89
C SER A 371 23.74 17.84 -9.57
N GLU A 372 24.62 17.65 -8.58
CA GLU A 372 24.97 16.31 -8.09
C GLU A 372 23.72 15.53 -7.62
N TRP A 373 22.79 16.20 -6.91
CA TRP A 373 21.52 15.59 -6.50
C TRP A 373 20.70 15.06 -7.68
N ALA A 374 20.72 15.75 -8.82
CA ALA A 374 20.00 15.31 -10.00
C ALA A 374 20.76 14.23 -10.77
N GLU A 375 22.09 14.20 -10.73
CA GLU A 375 22.91 13.16 -11.37
C GLU A 375 22.87 11.83 -10.61
N ASP A 376 22.74 11.88 -9.28
CA ASP A 376 22.65 10.70 -8.40
C ASP A 376 21.29 9.97 -8.46
N ARG A 377 20.31 10.50 -9.21
CA ARG A 377 18.91 10.01 -9.25
C ARG A 377 18.49 9.35 -10.56
#